data_AF-A0A822DN51-F1
#
_entry.id   AF-A0A822DN51-F1
#
_cell.length_a   1.000
_cell.length_b   1.000
_cell.length_c   1.000
_cell.angle_alpha   90.00
_cell.angle_beta   90.00
_cell.angle_gamma   90.00
#
_symmetry.space_group_name_H-M   'P 1'
#
loop_
_entity.id
_entity.type
_entity.pdbx_description
1 polymer ?
#
loop_
_entity_poly.entity_id
_entity_poly.type
_entity_poly.pdbx_seq_one_letter_code
_entity_poly.pdbx_strand_id
1 'polypeptide(L)'
;MSMNASLDVYDYETVVKLTRRYVHLLSQLFLSDQPLYTFSLLLDEEREILRKLNDTHVDYGPIRCAHHHFIKHAQQYPQKLAMVFEDQSIT
;
A
#
# COMPACT_ATOMS: atom_id res chain seq x y z
N MET A 1 30.21 -2.16 14.90
CA MET A 1 30.33 -2.11 13.42
C MET A 1 30.32 -0.65 13.00
N SER A 2 31.32 -0.17 12.25
CA SER A 2 31.37 1.20 11.71
C SER A 2 30.93 1.19 10.24
N MET A 3 29.97 2.04 9.87
CA MET A 3 29.51 2.16 8.48
C MET A 3 29.99 3.50 7.91
N ASN A 4 30.68 3.46 6.77
CA ASN A 4 31.09 4.66 6.04
C ASN A 4 30.01 5.00 5.02
N ALA A 5 29.51 6.23 5.04
CA ALA A 5 28.48 6.71 4.12
C ALA A 5 28.83 8.11 3.63
N SER A 6 28.59 8.37 2.34
CA SER A 6 28.72 9.72 1.78
C SER A 6 27.54 10.58 2.22
N LEU A 7 27.84 11.71 2.86
CA LEU A 7 26.84 12.69 3.27
C LEU A 7 26.25 13.49 2.10
N ASP A 8 26.85 13.38 0.90
CA ASP A 8 26.30 13.97 -0.33
C ASP A 8 25.03 13.22 -0.79
N VAL A 9 24.83 11.98 -0.32
CA VAL A 9 23.75 11.08 -0.76
C VAL A 9 22.86 10.64 0.39
N TYR A 10 23.38 10.55 1.61
CA TYR A 10 22.66 9.98 2.75
C TYR A 10 22.63 10.91 3.95
N ASP A 11 21.44 11.08 4.53
CA ASP A 11 21.30 11.62 5.87
C ASP A 11 21.64 10.57 6.95
N TYR A 12 21.87 11.06 8.16
CA TYR A 12 22.23 10.23 9.31
C TYR A 12 21.16 9.16 9.61
N GLU A 13 19.87 9.52 9.53
CA GLU A 13 18.77 8.61 9.83
C GLU A 13 18.74 7.42 8.86
N THR A 14 19.01 7.67 7.58
CA THR A 14 19.08 6.67 6.53
C THR A 14 20.23 5.70 6.79
N VAL A 15 21.42 6.19 7.14
CA VAL A 15 22.58 5.36 7.47
C VAL A 15 22.29 4.46 8.69
N VAL A 16 21.63 5.01 9.71
CA VAL A 16 21.22 4.25 10.89
C VAL A 16 20.21 3.15 10.52
N LYS A 17 19.18 3.46 9.72
CA LYS A 17 18.19 2.46 9.26
C LYS A 17 18.84 1.35 8.43
N LEU A 18 19.71 1.69 7.48
CA LEU A 18 20.45 0.72 6.67
C LEU A 18 21.32 -0.19 7.54
N THR A 19 22.01 0.38 8.55
CA THR A 19 22.81 -0.41 9.50
C THR A 19 21.93 -1.40 10.27
N ARG A 20 20.75 -0.96 10.76
CA ARG A 20 19.80 -1.84 11.47
C ARG A 20 19.29 -2.96 10.57
N ARG A 21 18.92 -2.67 9.32
CA ARG A 21 18.50 -3.67 8.32
C ARG A 21 19.61 -4.68 8.04
N TYR A 22 20.85 -4.24 7.93
CA TYR A 22 22.00 -5.13 7.73
C TYR A 22 22.20 -6.09 8.91
N VAL A 23 22.16 -5.58 10.14
CA VAL A 23 22.23 -6.42 11.34
C VAL A 23 21.07 -7.42 11.41
N HIS A 24 19.85 -7.00 11.06
CA HIS A 24 18.68 -7.87 10.99
C HIS A 24 18.84 -9.00 9.96
N LEU A 25 19.44 -8.71 8.80
CA LEU A 25 19.74 -9.73 7.80
C LEU A 25 20.78 -10.73 8.32
N LEU A 26 21.86 -10.25 8.94
CA LEU A 26 22.89 -11.11 9.53
C LEU A 26 22.31 -12.00 10.64
N SER A 27 21.43 -11.48 11.49
CA SER A 27 20.83 -12.31 12.55
C SER A 27 19.98 -13.44 11.98
N GLN A 28 19.26 -13.22 10.88
CA GLN A 28 18.50 -14.27 10.20
C GLN A 28 19.44 -15.34 9.60
N LEU A 29 20.55 -14.92 8.98
CA LEU A 29 21.54 -15.82 8.39
C LEU A 29 22.18 -16.76 9.43
N PHE A 30 22.44 -16.27 10.65
CA PHE A 30 23.02 -17.11 11.72
C PHE A 30 22.00 -18.01 12.43
N LEU A 31 20.70 -17.76 12.24
CA LEU A 31 19.62 -18.53 12.89
C LEU A 31 19.00 -19.58 11.96
N SER A 32 19.41 -19.64 10.68
CA SER A 32 18.73 -20.46 9.68
C SER A 32 19.62 -20.81 8.48
N ASP A 33 19.53 -22.05 8.01
CA ASP A 33 20.21 -22.54 6.79
C ASP A 33 19.37 -22.32 5.50
N GLN A 34 18.35 -21.46 5.54
CA GLN A 34 17.51 -21.18 4.37
C GLN A 34 18.29 -20.38 3.31
N PRO A 35 17.87 -20.45 2.03
CA PRO A 35 18.49 -19.67 0.96
C PRO A 35 18.45 -18.16 1.24
N LEU A 36 19.53 -17.43 0.89
CA LEU A 36 19.66 -15.99 1.16
C LEU A 36 18.43 -15.16 0.74
N TYR A 37 17.80 -15.52 -0.39
CA TYR A 37 16.65 -14.79 -0.95
C TYR A 37 15.37 -14.88 -0.10
N THR A 38 15.31 -15.79 0.89
CA THR A 38 14.14 -15.92 1.75
C THR A 38 14.17 -14.97 2.96
N PHE A 39 15.34 -14.40 3.26
CA PHE A 39 15.47 -13.49 4.41
C PHE A 39 14.95 -12.09 4.09
N SER A 40 14.32 -11.48 5.08
CA SER A 40 13.76 -10.14 4.91
C SER A 40 14.77 -9.07 5.29
N LEU A 41 14.88 -8.04 4.46
CA LEU A 41 15.63 -6.84 4.82
C LEU A 41 14.81 -5.89 5.71
N LEU A 42 13.48 -5.95 5.61
CA LEU A 42 12.59 -5.07 6.37
C LEU A 42 12.66 -5.36 7.86
N LEU A 43 12.75 -4.28 8.64
CA LEU A 43 12.56 -4.31 10.09
C LEU A 43 11.08 -4.52 10.42
N ASP A 44 10.79 -4.99 11.64
CA ASP A 44 9.41 -5.24 12.07
C ASP A 44 8.55 -3.97 12.09
N GLU A 45 9.13 -2.83 12.47
CA GLU A 45 8.46 -1.53 12.40
C GLU A 45 8.08 -1.13 10.97
N GLU A 46 8.91 -1.50 9.99
CA GLU A 46 8.66 -1.20 8.56
C GLU A 46 7.58 -2.12 8.00
N ARG A 47 7.56 -3.40 8.42
CA ARG A 47 6.47 -4.33 8.12
C ARG A 47 5.13 -3.82 8.66
N GLU A 48 5.10 -3.30 9.88
CA GLU A 48 3.88 -2.72 10.46
C GLU A 48 3.41 -1.47 9.73
N ILE A 49 4.33 -0.60 9.30
CA ILE A 49 3.98 0.56 8.46
C ILE A 49 3.36 0.09 7.14
N LEU A 50 3.96 -0.89 6.46
CA LEU A 50 3.41 -1.43 5.22
C LEU A 50 2.02 -2.06 5.44
N ARG A 51 1.84 -2.79 6.54
CA ARG A 51 0.53 -3.37 6.90
C ARG A 51 -0.52 -2.29 7.07
N LYS A 52 -0.19 -1.19 7.77
CA LYS A 52 -1.10 -0.06 7.98
C LYS A 52 -1.42 0.69 6.68
N LEU A 53 -0.42 0.91 5.82
CA LEU A 53 -0.62 1.58 4.53
C LEU A 53 -1.47 0.73 3.57
N ASN A 54 -1.34 -0.59 3.65
CA ASN A 54 -2.10 -1.53 2.82
C ASN A 54 -3.44 -1.93 3.43
N ASP A 55 -3.82 -1.39 4.59
CA ASP A 55 -5.13 -1.61 5.21
C ASP A 55 -6.20 -0.77 4.50
N THR A 56 -6.43 -1.10 3.23
CA THR A 56 -7.39 -0.42 2.34
C THR A 56 -8.65 -1.24 2.13
N HIS A 57 -8.81 -2.32 2.90
CA HIS A 57 -9.99 -3.17 2.81
C HIS A 57 -11.22 -2.40 3.28
N VAL A 58 -12.17 -2.22 2.37
CA VAL A 58 -13.49 -1.67 2.65
C VAL A 58 -14.51 -2.70 2.20
N ASP A 59 -15.45 -3.04 3.07
CA ASP A 59 -16.56 -3.92 2.72
C ASP A 59 -17.57 -3.16 1.85
N TYR A 60 -17.56 -3.43 0.54
CA TYR A 60 -18.53 -2.90 -0.42
C TYR A 60 -19.79 -3.78 -0.54
N GLY A 61 -19.91 -4.83 0.28
CA GLY A 61 -20.95 -5.83 0.21
C GLY A 61 -20.77 -6.79 -0.98
N PRO A 62 -21.86 -7.44 -1.43
CA PRO A 62 -21.80 -8.38 -2.55
C PRO A 62 -21.31 -7.70 -3.83
N ILE A 63 -20.38 -8.36 -4.54
CA ILE A 63 -19.89 -7.89 -5.84
C ILE A 63 -21.08 -7.80 -6.81
N ARG A 64 -21.33 -6.59 -7.32
CA ARG A 64 -22.33 -6.32 -8.34
C ARG A 64 -21.65 -5.61 -9.51
N CYS A 65 -22.09 -5.93 -10.73
CA CYS A 65 -21.67 -5.15 -11.89
C CYS A 65 -22.08 -3.68 -11.73
N ALA A 66 -21.24 -2.75 -12.19
CA ALA A 66 -21.48 -1.31 -12.07
C ALA A 66 -22.87 -0.87 -12.59
N HIS A 67 -23.37 -1.48 -13.67
CA HIS A 67 -24.69 -1.17 -14.23
C HIS A 67 -25.86 -1.51 -13.28
N HIS A 68 -25.72 -2.47 -12.36
CA HIS A 68 -26.77 -2.73 -11.37
C HIS A 68 -26.93 -1.56 -10.38
N HIS A 69 -25.83 -0.92 -10.00
CA HIS A 69 -25.87 0.28 -9.16
C HIS A 69 -26.52 1.44 -9.92
N PHE A 70 -26.18 1.60 -11.20
CA PHE A 70 -26.79 2.60 -12.07
C PHE A 70 -28.31 2.42 -12.19
N ILE A 71 -28.78 1.21 -12.49
CA ILE A 71 -30.21 0.89 -12.60
C ILE A 71 -30.94 1.18 -11.28
N LYS A 72 -30.38 0.76 -10.15
CA LYS A 72 -30.96 1.02 -8.83
C LYS A 72 -31.10 2.53 -8.58
N HIS A 73 -30.07 3.32 -8.93
CA HIS A 73 -30.11 4.77 -8.79
C HIS A 73 -31.16 5.42 -9.69
N ALA A 74 -31.25 5.02 -10.96
CA ALA A 74 -32.25 5.55 -11.90
C ALA A 74 -33.69 5.23 -11.46
N GLN A 75 -33.93 4.03 -10.93
CA GLN A 75 -35.24 3.63 -10.39
C GLN A 75 -35.61 4.42 -9.12
N GLN A 76 -34.64 4.69 -8.24
CA GLN A 76 -34.87 5.40 -6.99
C GLN A 76 -35.04 6.91 -7.19
N TYR A 77 -34.41 7.47 -8.23
CA TYR A 77 -34.40 8.90 -8.50
C TYR A 77 -34.67 9.23 -9.98
N PRO A 78 -35.84 8.88 -10.52
CA PRO A 78 -36.12 8.94 -11.96
C PRO A 78 -36.19 10.35 -12.55
N GLN A 79 -36.24 11.39 -11.71
CA GLN A 79 -36.31 12.80 -12.13
C GLN A 79 -35.03 13.56 -11.79
N LYS A 80 -34.00 12.90 -11.24
CA LYS A 80 -32.72 13.55 -10.95
C LYS A 80 -31.89 13.60 -12.21
N LEU A 81 -31.37 14.78 -12.52
CA LEU A 81 -30.43 14.98 -13.62
C LEU A 81 -29.23 14.03 -13.50
N ALA A 82 -29.07 13.15 -14.48
CA ALA A 82 -28.02 12.13 -14.55
C ALA A 82 -26.89 12.52 -15.51
N MET A 83 -27.23 13.23 -16.59
CA MET A 83 -26.27 13.66 -17.61
C MET A 83 -26.72 14.98 -18.25
N VAL A 84 -25.76 15.86 -18.54
CA VAL A 84 -25.94 17.06 -19.34
C VAL A 84 -24.94 17.02 -20.48
N PHE A 85 -25.42 17.25 -21.69
CA PHE A 85 -24.58 17.43 -22.86
C PHE A 85 -25.17 18.57 -23.70
N GLU A 86 -24.44 19.69 -23.77
CA GLU A 86 -24.94 20.93 -24.37
C GLU A 86 -26.32 21.31 -23.78
N ASP A 87 -27.31 21.55 -24.64
CA ASP A 87 -28.69 21.90 -24.28
C ASP A 87 -29.55 20.65 -23.95
N GLN A 88 -28.97 19.44 -23.99
CA GLN A 88 -29.66 18.19 -23.69
C GLN A 88 -29.40 17.74 -22.25
N SER A 89 -30.46 17.22 -21.62
CA SER A 89 -30.39 16.61 -20.30
C SER A 89 -31.13 15.28 -20.25
N ILE A 90 -30.60 14.35 -19.47
CA ILE A 90 -31.20 13.05 -19.17
C ILE A 90 -31.34 12.91 -17.66
N THR A 91 -32.49 12.44 -17.21
CA THR A 91 -32.79 12.11 -15.82
C THR A 91 -32.90 10.60 -15.62
#